data_AF-A0A1F7ZPC0-F1
#
_entry.id   AF-A0A1F7ZPC0-F1
#
_cell.length_a   1.000
_cell.length_b   1.000
_cell.length_c   1.000
_cell.angle_alpha   90.00
_cell.angle_beta   90.00
_cell.angle_gamma   90.00
#
_symmetry.space_group_name_H-M   'P 1'
#
loop_
_entity.id
_entity.type
_entity.pdbx_description
1 polymer ?
#
loop_
_entity_poly.entity_id
_entity_poly.type
_entity_poly.pdbx_seq_one_letter_code
_entity_poly.pdbx_strand_id
1 'polypeptide(L)'
;MEVDEPDHEGAAASIAGLGSSNTVAPSAEQKVVEIEVRGLKARVFLNCPEEDLIPSRYLKKAQRSPMVQRIIWLFRRQQNARQVNLNRWSTVDIRFRGVFKTLKKVPLFRKGLYEDDASHEDPPARRYDFASAARAQGQVVYALLDEVLGVLSITRETEDPESYFCLRARLLNCQLEYWTGYREKYKDAPVTAGLLALKYYPEQQSTRAVLPVSTTTEEHESLESALEGKFKLLLSQLLMNIHRLHPPGDKFPDQERPAQRIRDDTEMRRLVVSNADQRFYGQQNLERFMQKVEWLQLSTSDSEPDPRVFRILGSKEYDLWVESDFYAALRLLVGLVMYLMSGRARCGILQYSFSCSPYDEDDEPDSEDEELRRKAAQEEEDVVLQEQKLRALKRQKREEDQERFWRREAMRSSTNDRIGGFKDFRQPWWDWVWEDKHDDGCAKDDADVIFEGP
;
A
#
# COMPACT_ATOMS: atom_id res chain seq x y z
N MET A 1 76.99 -22.65 -24.14
CA MET A 1 77.58 -22.16 -22.88
C MET A 1 76.93 -20.79 -22.67
N GLU A 2 75.82 -20.75 -21.92
CA GLU A 2 75.81 -20.49 -20.46
C GLU A 2 76.28 -19.04 -20.18
N VAL A 3 75.58 -18.13 -19.49
CA VAL A 3 74.43 -18.16 -18.55
C VAL A 3 73.77 -16.77 -18.54
N ASP A 4 72.52 -16.75 -18.09
CA ASP A 4 71.56 -15.65 -17.86
C ASP A 4 71.91 -14.55 -16.83
N GLU A 5 71.29 -13.37 -17.07
CA GLU A 5 70.58 -12.42 -16.15
C GLU A 5 71.30 -11.64 -15.01
N PRO A 6 70.69 -10.58 -14.39
CA PRO A 6 69.44 -9.84 -14.68
C PRO A 6 69.44 -8.28 -14.52
N ASP A 7 68.31 -7.67 -14.92
CA ASP A 7 67.50 -6.54 -14.37
C ASP A 7 68.09 -5.21 -13.84
N HIS A 8 67.60 -4.06 -14.33
CA HIS A 8 66.40 -3.32 -13.82
C HIS A 8 66.30 -1.89 -14.41
N GLU A 9 65.08 -1.55 -14.87
CA GLU A 9 64.34 -0.27 -14.80
C GLU A 9 64.97 1.12 -15.10
N GLY A 10 64.25 1.91 -15.91
CA GLY A 10 64.18 3.36 -15.70
C GLY A 10 63.84 4.26 -16.90
N ALA A 11 62.60 4.75 -16.91
CA ALA A 11 62.17 6.08 -17.39
C ALA A 11 62.07 6.39 -18.90
N ALA A 12 60.83 6.57 -19.37
CA ALA A 12 60.48 7.67 -20.27
C ALA A 12 59.01 8.11 -20.07
N ALA A 13 58.84 9.35 -19.59
CA ALA A 13 57.63 10.16 -19.69
C ALA A 13 57.39 10.55 -21.17
N SER A 14 56.25 11.02 -21.70
CA SER A 14 55.10 11.79 -21.23
C SER A 14 54.01 11.68 -22.32
N ILE A 15 52.75 11.96 -22.00
CA ILE A 15 51.82 12.90 -22.68
C ILE A 15 50.46 12.76 -21.99
N ALA A 16 50.08 13.79 -21.23
CA ALA A 16 48.79 13.91 -20.58
C ALA A 16 47.78 14.53 -21.55
N GLY A 17 46.69 13.82 -21.80
CA GLY A 17 45.50 14.30 -22.53
C GLY A 17 44.26 14.06 -21.67
N LEU A 18 43.41 15.09 -21.59
CA LEU A 18 42.16 15.13 -20.84
C LEU A 18 41.27 13.91 -21.10
N GLY A 19 40.77 13.28 -20.03
CA GLY A 19 39.82 12.18 -20.10
C GLY A 19 38.95 12.11 -18.83
N SER A 20 37.74 12.64 -18.96
CA SER A 20 36.52 12.40 -18.17
C SER A 20 36.56 11.21 -17.19
N SER A 21 36.53 11.48 -15.88
CA SER A 21 36.22 10.48 -14.86
C SER A 21 34.79 10.67 -14.35
N ASN A 22 33.82 10.12 -15.07
CA ASN A 22 32.54 9.71 -14.49
C ASN A 22 32.52 8.19 -14.43
N THR A 23 33.25 7.64 -13.48
CA THR A 23 33.11 6.24 -13.05
C THR A 23 31.82 6.15 -12.24
N VAL A 24 30.72 5.85 -12.95
CA VAL A 24 29.49 5.34 -12.33
C VAL A 24 29.85 3.98 -11.73
N ALA A 25 29.73 3.86 -10.42
CA ALA A 25 29.87 2.60 -9.70
C ALA A 25 28.88 1.56 -10.25
N PRO A 26 29.23 0.26 -10.32
CA PRO A 26 28.35 -0.76 -10.87
C PRO A 26 27.11 -0.88 -9.98
N SER A 27 25.94 -0.64 -10.56
CA SER A 27 24.65 -0.93 -9.92
C SER A 27 24.58 -2.41 -9.59
N ALA A 28 24.19 -2.75 -8.35
CA ALA A 28 23.96 -4.12 -7.90
C ALA A 28 23.19 -4.91 -8.98
N GLU A 29 23.67 -6.12 -9.30
CA GLU A 29 23.05 -7.02 -10.28
C GLU A 29 21.56 -7.17 -9.96
N GLN A 30 20.69 -6.70 -10.87
CA GLN A 30 19.24 -6.86 -10.72
C GLN A 30 18.91 -8.35 -10.77
N LYS A 31 18.29 -8.87 -9.69
CA LYS A 31 17.80 -10.25 -9.63
C LYS A 31 16.65 -10.41 -10.61
N VAL A 32 16.90 -11.08 -11.74
CA VAL A 32 15.88 -11.41 -12.74
C VAL A 32 15.42 -12.84 -12.53
N VAL A 33 14.12 -13.03 -12.36
CA VAL A 33 13.48 -14.35 -12.26
C VAL A 33 12.66 -14.60 -13.51
N GLU A 34 12.91 -15.70 -14.20
CA GLU A 34 12.12 -16.11 -15.37
C GLU A 34 11.04 -17.11 -14.96
N ILE A 35 9.82 -16.88 -15.40
CA ILE A 35 8.65 -17.72 -15.08
C ILE A 35 7.93 -18.05 -16.37
N GLU A 36 7.40 -19.26 -16.46
CA GLU A 36 6.62 -19.71 -17.60
C GLU A 36 5.20 -20.07 -17.18
N VAL A 37 4.20 -19.44 -17.80
CA VAL A 37 2.78 -19.75 -17.61
C VAL A 37 2.17 -20.10 -18.96
N ARG A 38 1.83 -21.38 -19.15
CA ARG A 38 1.12 -21.88 -20.35
C ARG A 38 1.77 -21.42 -21.67
N GLY A 39 3.10 -21.42 -21.75
CA GLY A 39 3.87 -21.02 -22.93
C GLY A 39 4.09 -19.51 -23.11
N LEU A 40 3.61 -18.68 -22.17
CA LEU A 40 4.02 -17.29 -22.02
C LEU A 40 5.18 -17.22 -21.03
N LYS A 41 6.20 -16.42 -21.35
CA LYS A 41 7.34 -16.18 -20.49
C LYS A 41 7.20 -14.83 -19.82
N ALA A 42 7.55 -14.75 -18.54
CA ALA A 42 7.61 -13.51 -17.78
C ALA A 42 9.02 -13.35 -17.20
N ARG A 43 9.67 -12.23 -17.54
CA ARG A 43 10.92 -11.78 -16.92
C ARG A 43 10.56 -10.81 -15.80
N VAL A 44 10.75 -11.24 -14.57
CA VAL A 44 10.45 -10.46 -13.37
C VAL A 44 11.73 -9.80 -12.87
N PHE A 45 11.74 -8.47 -12.90
CA PHE A 45 12.80 -7.64 -12.35
C PHE A 45 12.40 -7.21 -10.94
N LEU A 46 13.09 -7.75 -9.93
CA LEU A 46 12.81 -7.44 -8.52
C LEU A 46 13.67 -6.27 -8.03
N ASN A 47 13.21 -5.59 -6.98
CA ASN A 47 13.90 -4.44 -6.37
C ASN A 47 14.15 -3.30 -7.36
N CYS A 48 13.21 -3.07 -8.29
CA CYS A 48 13.27 -1.92 -9.17
C CYS A 48 13.13 -0.62 -8.37
N PRO A 49 13.81 0.47 -8.80
CA PRO A 49 13.60 1.78 -8.20
C PRO A 49 12.14 2.22 -8.38
N GLU A 50 11.64 3.02 -7.44
CA GLU A 50 10.22 3.43 -7.41
C GLU A 50 9.84 4.20 -8.70
N GLU A 51 10.79 4.95 -9.25
CA GLU A 51 10.64 5.76 -10.46
C GLU A 51 10.36 4.92 -11.72
N ASP A 52 10.83 3.66 -11.76
CA ASP A 52 10.56 2.74 -12.88
C ASP A 52 9.12 2.18 -12.82
N LEU A 53 8.49 2.23 -11.65
CA LEU A 53 7.14 1.70 -11.41
C LEU A 53 6.06 2.77 -11.56
N ILE A 54 6.34 3.98 -11.05
CA ILE A 54 5.41 5.10 -11.02
C ILE A 54 6.12 6.34 -11.52
N PRO A 55 5.51 7.12 -12.44
CA PRO A 55 6.15 8.33 -12.94
C PRO A 55 6.56 9.27 -11.80
N SER A 56 7.82 9.73 -11.85
CA SER A 56 8.47 10.49 -10.77
C SER A 56 7.69 11.72 -10.29
N ARG A 57 6.90 12.36 -11.16
CA ARG A 57 6.02 13.48 -10.78
C ARG A 57 5.02 13.09 -9.69
N TYR A 58 4.43 11.89 -9.75
CA TYR A 58 3.45 11.44 -8.76
C TYR A 58 4.12 11.00 -7.47
N LEU A 59 5.33 10.47 -7.53
CA LEU A 59 6.13 10.19 -6.34
C LEU A 59 6.51 11.48 -5.62
N LYS A 60 6.85 12.55 -6.35
CA LYS A 60 7.09 13.88 -5.78
C LYS A 60 5.83 14.47 -5.16
N LYS A 61 4.68 14.40 -5.84
CA LYS A 61 3.37 14.81 -5.27
C LYS A 61 3.03 13.99 -4.02
N ALA A 62 3.27 12.68 -4.04
CA ALA A 62 3.05 11.80 -2.89
C ALA A 62 3.92 12.17 -1.68
N GLN A 63 5.20 12.44 -1.89
CA GLN A 63 6.11 12.91 -0.83
C GLN A 63 5.64 14.22 -0.20
N ARG A 64 4.93 15.05 -0.96
CA ARG A 64 4.36 16.32 -0.51
C ARG A 64 3.03 16.17 0.22
N SER A 65 2.37 15.01 0.09
CA SER A 65 1.08 14.75 0.72
C SER A 65 1.17 14.83 2.25
N PRO A 66 0.17 15.43 2.94
CA PRO A 66 0.08 15.42 4.41
C PRO A 66 0.06 14.00 4.98
N MET A 67 -0.34 13.02 4.18
CA MET A 67 -0.35 11.61 4.56
C MET A 67 1.05 11.03 4.77
N VAL A 68 2.01 11.40 3.91
CA VAL A 68 3.40 10.91 3.99
C VAL A 68 4.23 11.76 4.95
N GLN A 69 3.91 13.06 5.07
CA GLN A 69 4.67 13.99 5.92
C GLN A 69 4.40 13.81 7.41
N ARG A 70 3.17 13.43 7.78
CA ARG A 70 2.78 13.33 9.18
C ARG A 70 3.39 12.10 9.85
N ILE A 71 3.97 12.32 11.04
CA ILE A 71 4.46 11.23 11.88
C ILE A 71 3.28 10.48 12.50
N ILE A 72 3.15 9.19 12.14
CA ILE A 72 2.10 8.32 12.70
C ILE A 72 2.40 8.08 14.17
N TRP A 73 1.35 8.07 15.00
CA TRP A 73 1.44 7.86 16.44
C TRP A 73 2.42 6.74 16.86
N LEU A 74 2.41 5.64 16.11
CA LEU A 74 3.22 4.46 16.35
C LEU A 74 4.74 4.73 16.30
N PHE A 75 5.18 5.54 15.33
CA PHE A 75 6.60 5.80 15.06
C PHE A 75 7.17 7.01 15.81
N ARG A 76 6.33 7.81 16.49
CA ARG A 76 6.74 9.00 17.26
C ARG A 76 7.83 8.74 18.33
N ARG A 77 7.99 7.50 18.78
CA ARG A 77 8.92 7.13 19.87
C ARG A 77 9.92 6.05 19.49
N GLN A 78 9.65 5.28 18.44
CA GLN A 78 10.41 4.09 18.08
C GLN A 78 10.35 3.89 16.57
N GLN A 79 11.49 3.59 15.95
CA GLN A 79 11.57 3.27 14.52
C GLN A 79 11.02 1.88 14.20
N ASN A 80 11.11 0.94 15.14
CA ASN A 80 10.54 -0.41 15.01
C ASN A 80 9.38 -0.58 15.98
N ALA A 81 8.20 -0.80 15.43
CA ALA A 81 6.95 -0.77 16.18
C ALA A 81 6.47 -2.13 16.73
N ARG A 82 7.23 -3.22 16.53
CA ARG A 82 6.80 -4.58 16.91
C ARG A 82 6.53 -4.75 18.41
N GLN A 83 7.25 -3.99 19.24
CA GLN A 83 7.14 -4.06 20.71
C GLN A 83 6.15 -3.01 21.28
N VAL A 84 5.57 -2.16 20.44
CA VAL A 84 4.69 -1.10 20.91
C VAL A 84 3.36 -1.68 21.39
N ASN A 85 2.91 -1.24 22.56
CA ASN A 85 1.62 -1.65 23.09
C ASN A 85 0.46 -0.92 22.37
N LEU A 86 -0.11 -1.60 21.37
CA LEU A 86 -1.25 -1.11 20.58
C LEU A 86 -2.53 -0.82 21.39
N ASN A 87 -2.65 -1.30 22.63
CA ASN A 87 -3.78 -0.97 23.51
C ASN A 87 -3.67 0.46 24.06
N ARG A 88 -2.47 1.04 24.08
CA ARG A 88 -2.20 2.42 24.51
C ARG A 88 -2.28 3.43 23.36
N TRP A 89 -2.78 3.02 22.20
CA TRP A 89 -2.96 3.90 21.04
C TRP A 89 -3.70 5.18 21.41
N SER A 90 -3.31 6.32 20.81
CA SER A 90 -3.95 7.61 21.05
C SER A 90 -5.46 7.54 20.81
N THR A 91 -6.24 8.18 21.67
CA THR A 91 -7.68 8.32 21.43
C THR A 91 -7.99 9.44 20.44
N VAL A 92 -7.00 10.29 20.13
CA VAL A 92 -7.13 11.43 19.23
C VAL A 92 -6.58 11.07 17.85
N ASP A 93 -5.36 10.53 17.79
CA ASP A 93 -4.77 10.05 16.54
C ASP A 93 -5.13 8.59 16.30
N ILE A 94 -6.12 8.33 15.45
CA ILE A 94 -6.60 6.98 15.13
C ILE A 94 -6.11 6.46 13.77
N ARG A 95 -5.36 7.26 13.00
CA ARG A 95 -4.94 6.90 11.63
C ARG A 95 -4.12 5.61 11.66
N PHE A 96 -4.39 4.71 10.73
CA PHE A 96 -3.73 3.38 10.64
C PHE A 96 -3.87 2.47 11.89
N ARG A 97 -4.63 2.85 12.93
CA ARG A 97 -4.81 2.02 14.13
C ARG A 97 -5.38 0.65 13.78
N GLY A 98 -6.34 0.61 12.84
CA GLY A 98 -6.93 -0.62 12.34
C GLY A 98 -5.93 -1.52 11.62
N VAL A 99 -5.05 -0.92 10.81
CA VAL A 99 -3.98 -1.61 10.07
C VAL A 99 -3.07 -2.35 11.05
N PHE A 100 -2.47 -1.65 12.02
CA PHE A 100 -1.49 -2.25 12.94
C PHE A 100 -2.11 -3.23 13.94
N LYS A 101 -3.35 -3.00 14.39
CA LYS A 101 -4.08 -3.98 15.22
C LYS A 101 -4.35 -5.28 14.48
N THR A 102 -4.60 -5.20 13.17
CA THR A 102 -4.83 -6.39 12.33
C THR A 102 -3.51 -7.04 11.96
N LEU A 103 -2.47 -6.25 11.68
CA LEU A 103 -1.12 -6.72 11.38
C LEU A 103 -0.53 -7.53 12.53
N LYS A 104 -0.83 -7.18 13.79
CA LYS A 104 -0.44 -7.98 14.97
C LYS A 104 -1.00 -9.42 14.97
N LYS A 105 -2.07 -9.68 14.21
CA LYS A 105 -2.67 -11.03 14.06
C LYS A 105 -1.99 -11.85 12.95
N VAL A 106 -1.22 -11.21 12.08
CA VAL A 106 -0.49 -11.86 10.98
C VAL A 106 0.78 -12.51 11.57
N PRO A 107 1.17 -13.71 11.12
CA PRO A 107 2.43 -14.32 11.50
C PRO A 107 3.61 -13.39 11.22
N LEU A 108 4.59 -13.40 12.12
CA LEU A 108 5.84 -12.66 11.91
C LEU A 108 6.74 -13.48 10.99
N PHE A 109 6.89 -13.02 9.75
CA PHE A 109 7.87 -13.57 8.82
C PHE A 109 9.26 -13.07 9.21
N ARG A 110 10.22 -14.00 9.31
CA ARG A 110 11.62 -13.67 9.69
C ARG A 110 12.40 -13.08 8.51
N LYS A 111 12.07 -13.49 7.29
CA LYS A 111 12.63 -13.05 6.02
C LYS A 111 11.49 -12.65 5.07
N GLY A 112 11.79 -11.76 4.14
CA GLY A 112 10.87 -11.43 3.04
C GLY A 112 10.78 -12.56 2.02
N LEU A 113 9.78 -12.51 1.11
CA LEU A 113 9.61 -13.50 0.05
C LEU A 113 10.78 -13.46 -0.96
N TYR A 114 11.45 -12.30 -1.12
CA TYR A 114 12.54 -12.14 -2.09
C TYR A 114 13.89 -12.62 -1.54
N GLU A 115 13.98 -12.71 -0.21
CA GLU A 115 15.16 -13.12 0.56
C GLU A 115 15.19 -14.63 0.83
N ASP A 116 14.21 -15.37 0.34
CA ASP A 116 14.09 -16.80 0.59
C ASP A 116 15.11 -17.57 -0.27
N ASP A 117 16.31 -17.74 0.28
CA ASP A 117 17.21 -18.83 -0.06
C ASP A 117 16.57 -20.12 0.45
N ALA A 118 16.52 -21.16 -0.38
CA ALA A 118 15.95 -22.48 -0.10
C ALA A 118 16.61 -23.27 1.07
N SER A 119 17.17 -22.58 2.06
CA SER A 119 17.55 -23.13 3.35
C SER A 119 16.27 -23.39 4.17
N HIS A 120 15.85 -24.65 4.15
CA HIS A 120 14.98 -25.26 5.15
C HIS A 120 15.36 -24.80 6.57
N GLU A 121 14.67 -23.81 7.15
CA GLU A 121 14.80 -23.55 8.59
C GLU A 121 13.46 -23.24 9.28
N ASP A 122 13.18 -24.16 10.18
CA ASP A 122 12.28 -24.21 11.32
C ASP A 122 10.79 -23.87 11.15
N PRO A 123 9.90 -24.79 11.57
CA PRO A 123 8.47 -24.51 11.62
C PRO A 123 8.21 -23.29 12.52
N PRO A 124 7.19 -22.47 12.20
CA PRO A 124 6.82 -21.35 13.04
C PRO A 124 6.64 -21.82 14.49
N ALA A 125 7.16 -21.05 15.44
CA ALA A 125 7.19 -21.40 16.88
C ALA A 125 5.79 -21.68 17.50
N ARG A 126 4.71 -21.45 16.75
CA ARG A 126 3.34 -21.84 17.07
C ARG A 126 2.70 -22.43 15.82
N ARG A 127 1.93 -23.51 16.00
CA ARG A 127 0.93 -23.95 15.01
C ARG A 127 -0.07 -22.81 14.82
N TYR A 128 0.00 -22.12 13.69
CA TYR A 128 -0.97 -21.09 13.32
C TYR A 128 -1.97 -21.69 12.34
N ASP A 129 -3.24 -21.30 12.45
CA ASP A 129 -4.20 -21.54 11.38
C ASP A 129 -3.87 -20.57 10.23
N PHE A 130 -3.22 -21.11 9.19
CA PHE A 130 -2.81 -20.33 8.03
C PHE A 130 -4.01 -19.69 7.32
N ALA A 131 -5.18 -20.34 7.30
CA ALA A 131 -6.38 -19.77 6.70
C ALA A 131 -6.87 -18.52 7.46
N SER A 132 -6.67 -18.48 8.78
CA SER A 132 -6.93 -17.28 9.58
C SER A 132 -5.86 -16.20 9.37
N ALA A 133 -4.60 -16.59 9.19
CA ALA A 133 -3.51 -15.68 8.87
C ALA A 133 -3.70 -15.00 7.49
N ALA A 134 -4.01 -15.75 6.45
CA ALA A 134 -4.28 -15.24 5.10
C ALA A 134 -5.46 -14.25 5.10
N ARG A 135 -6.53 -14.56 5.85
CA ARG A 135 -7.65 -13.63 6.06
C ARG A 135 -7.22 -12.35 6.77
N ALA A 136 -6.38 -12.45 7.79
CA ALA A 136 -5.84 -11.27 8.48
C ALA A 136 -4.96 -10.43 7.56
N GLN A 137 -4.14 -11.05 6.71
CA GLN A 137 -3.35 -10.34 5.69
C GLN A 137 -4.25 -9.55 4.73
N GLY A 138 -5.30 -10.18 4.20
CA GLY A 138 -6.26 -9.49 3.33
C GLY A 138 -6.93 -8.29 4.01
N GLN A 139 -7.29 -8.43 5.29
CA GLN A 139 -7.85 -7.34 6.10
C GLN A 139 -6.84 -6.21 6.34
N VAL A 140 -5.55 -6.51 6.54
CA VAL A 140 -4.49 -5.49 6.67
C VAL A 140 -4.40 -4.68 5.40
N VAL A 141 -4.31 -5.33 4.24
CA VAL A 141 -4.16 -4.63 2.95
C VAL A 141 -5.41 -3.80 2.66
N TYR A 142 -6.60 -4.34 2.92
CA TYR A 142 -7.84 -3.57 2.81
C TYR A 142 -7.84 -2.34 3.71
N ALA A 143 -7.52 -2.49 5.00
CA ALA A 143 -7.51 -1.37 5.94
C ALA A 143 -6.46 -0.30 5.55
N LEU A 144 -5.31 -0.73 5.02
CA LEU A 144 -4.27 0.19 4.55
C LEU A 144 -4.77 1.01 3.35
N LEU A 145 -5.34 0.33 2.34
CA LEU A 145 -5.87 1.00 1.16
C LEU A 145 -7.08 1.88 1.50
N ASP A 146 -7.97 1.45 2.39
CA ASP A 146 -9.13 2.22 2.83
C ASP A 146 -8.73 3.52 3.54
N GLU A 147 -7.73 3.46 4.43
CA GLU A 147 -7.15 4.66 5.06
C GLU A 147 -6.48 5.58 4.03
N VAL A 148 -5.69 5.03 3.10
CA VAL A 148 -5.04 5.81 2.01
C VAL A 148 -6.06 6.52 1.15
N LEU A 149 -7.06 5.80 0.66
CA LEU A 149 -8.09 6.35 -0.22
C LEU A 149 -8.99 7.34 0.53
N GLY A 150 -9.31 7.06 1.80
CA GLY A 150 -10.11 7.93 2.64
C GLY A 150 -9.42 9.26 2.93
N VAL A 151 -8.11 9.24 3.22
CA VAL A 151 -7.35 10.48 3.47
C VAL A 151 -7.12 11.28 2.19
N LEU A 152 -6.80 10.61 1.07
CA LEU A 152 -6.60 11.29 -0.20
C LEU A 152 -7.89 11.87 -0.77
N SER A 153 -9.03 11.18 -0.57
CA SER A 153 -10.37 11.66 -0.97
C SER A 153 -10.44 12.20 -2.41
N ILE A 154 -9.68 11.61 -3.33
CA ILE A 154 -9.65 12.07 -4.73
C ILE A 154 -10.95 11.62 -5.42
N THR A 155 -11.76 12.61 -5.79
CA THR A 155 -12.99 12.45 -6.56
C THR A 155 -12.86 13.14 -7.91
N ARG A 156 -13.51 12.58 -8.93
CA ARG A 156 -13.58 13.18 -10.27
C ARG A 156 -15.04 13.34 -10.67
N GLU A 157 -15.41 14.57 -10.97
CA GLU A 157 -16.74 14.91 -11.47
C GLU A 157 -16.94 14.30 -12.86
N THR A 158 -18.18 13.90 -13.13
CA THR A 158 -18.60 13.41 -14.44
C THR A 158 -19.37 14.49 -15.21
N GLU A 159 -19.98 14.16 -16.35
CA GLU A 159 -20.75 15.13 -17.14
C GLU A 159 -21.90 15.77 -16.35
N ASP A 160 -22.51 15.05 -15.39
CA ASP A 160 -23.46 15.66 -14.46
C ASP A 160 -22.73 16.21 -13.23
N PRO A 161 -23.03 17.45 -12.80
CA PRO A 161 -22.38 18.09 -11.65
C PRO A 161 -22.70 17.43 -10.30
N GLU A 162 -23.70 16.54 -10.25
CA GLU A 162 -24.03 15.75 -9.05
C GLU A 162 -23.41 14.34 -9.07
N SER A 163 -22.82 13.94 -10.20
CA SER A 163 -22.21 12.62 -10.37
C SER A 163 -20.69 12.72 -10.31
N TYR A 164 -20.08 11.75 -9.63
CA TYR A 164 -18.64 11.66 -9.50
C TYR A 164 -18.20 10.22 -9.38
N PHE A 165 -16.92 9.96 -9.67
CA PHE A 165 -16.28 8.69 -9.40
C PHE A 165 -15.05 8.82 -8.52
N CYS A 166 -14.78 7.75 -7.76
CA CYS A 166 -13.59 7.63 -6.93
C CYS A 166 -13.09 6.19 -6.87
N LEU A 167 -11.84 6.03 -6.46
CA LEU A 167 -11.28 4.72 -6.16
C LEU A 167 -11.69 4.25 -4.77
N ARG A 168 -12.01 2.96 -4.65
CA ARG A 168 -12.39 2.33 -3.39
C ARG A 168 -11.76 0.95 -3.27
N ALA A 169 -11.21 0.65 -2.10
CA ALA A 169 -10.79 -0.70 -1.76
C ALA A 169 -12.02 -1.58 -1.52
N ARG A 170 -11.96 -2.85 -1.94
CA ARG A 170 -12.99 -3.86 -1.65
C ARG A 170 -12.32 -5.16 -1.21
N LEU A 171 -12.70 -5.66 -0.05
CA LEU A 171 -12.34 -6.99 0.42
C LEU A 171 -13.28 -8.01 -0.27
N LEU A 172 -12.89 -8.46 -1.45
CA LEU A 172 -13.67 -9.38 -2.27
C LEU A 172 -12.77 -10.50 -2.81
N ASN A 173 -13.08 -11.72 -2.39
CA ASN A 173 -12.41 -12.91 -2.88
C ASN A 173 -12.98 -13.29 -4.24
N CYS A 174 -12.15 -13.21 -5.28
CA CYS A 174 -12.54 -13.57 -6.63
C CYS A 174 -11.45 -14.45 -7.24
N GLN A 175 -11.88 -15.54 -7.87
CA GLN A 175 -11.05 -16.31 -8.77
C GLN A 175 -11.20 -15.70 -10.16
N LEU A 176 -10.16 -15.02 -10.62
CA LEU A 176 -10.19 -14.32 -11.90
C LEU A 176 -9.87 -15.29 -13.04
N GLU A 177 -10.45 -15.05 -14.22
CA GLU A 177 -10.06 -15.74 -15.44
C GLU A 177 -8.96 -14.97 -16.16
N TYR A 178 -8.05 -15.68 -16.82
CA TYR A 178 -7.04 -15.09 -17.69
C TYR A 178 -6.95 -15.89 -19.00
N TRP A 179 -6.44 -15.26 -20.04
CA TRP A 179 -6.27 -15.90 -21.35
C TRP A 179 -4.79 -15.98 -21.70
N THR A 180 -4.41 -17.05 -22.38
CA THR A 180 -3.10 -17.18 -23.01
C THR A 180 -3.33 -17.50 -24.49
N GLY A 181 -2.74 -16.72 -25.40
CA GLY A 181 -2.99 -16.88 -26.84
C GLY A 181 -4.45 -16.66 -27.26
N TYR A 182 -4.86 -17.27 -28.38
CA TYR A 182 -6.16 -17.00 -29.01
C TYR A 182 -7.26 -17.91 -28.42
N ARG A 183 -8.12 -17.34 -27.55
CA ARG A 183 -9.34 -17.93 -26.97
C ARG A 183 -9.15 -19.06 -25.95
N GLU A 184 -7.93 -19.36 -25.51
CA GLU A 184 -7.73 -20.30 -24.39
C GLU A 184 -7.98 -19.58 -23.06
N LYS A 185 -8.96 -20.06 -22.30
CA LYS A 185 -9.36 -19.45 -21.02
C LYS A 185 -8.97 -20.34 -19.86
N TYR A 186 -8.37 -19.72 -18.85
CA TYR A 186 -7.93 -20.38 -17.63
C TYR A 186 -8.55 -19.73 -16.41
N LYS A 187 -8.78 -20.54 -15.37
CA LYS A 187 -9.37 -20.12 -14.09
C LYS A 187 -8.53 -20.56 -12.90
N ASP A 188 -7.30 -20.98 -13.13
CA ASP A 188 -6.34 -21.40 -12.10
C ASP A 188 -5.49 -20.23 -11.56
N ALA A 189 -5.94 -18.98 -11.74
CA ALA A 189 -5.35 -17.83 -11.04
C ALA A 189 -5.65 -17.93 -9.53
N PRO A 190 -4.74 -17.44 -8.66
CA PRO A 190 -4.97 -17.42 -7.22
C PRO A 190 -6.17 -16.55 -6.88
N VAL A 191 -6.81 -16.86 -5.76
CA VAL A 191 -7.95 -16.07 -5.27
C VAL A 191 -7.44 -14.71 -4.79
N THR A 192 -8.06 -13.64 -5.26
CA THR A 192 -7.72 -12.29 -4.79
C THR A 192 -8.08 -12.13 -3.32
N ALA A 193 -7.27 -11.42 -2.55
CA ALA A 193 -7.65 -10.96 -1.21
C ALA A 193 -8.59 -9.75 -1.29
N GLY A 194 -8.52 -8.98 -2.37
CA GLY A 194 -9.37 -7.84 -2.61
C GLY A 194 -9.15 -7.22 -3.98
N LEU A 195 -9.82 -6.10 -4.22
CA LEU A 195 -9.75 -5.36 -5.47
C LEU A 195 -9.74 -3.87 -5.16
N LEU A 196 -8.94 -3.10 -5.90
CA LEU A 196 -9.16 -1.67 -6.03
C LEU A 196 -10.17 -1.45 -7.14
N ALA A 197 -11.27 -0.76 -6.87
CA ALA A 197 -12.36 -0.57 -7.82
C ALA A 197 -12.72 0.91 -7.99
N LEU A 198 -13.13 1.28 -9.20
CA LEU A 198 -13.76 2.53 -9.52
C LEU A 198 -15.24 2.44 -9.15
N LYS A 199 -15.73 3.42 -8.37
CA LYS A 199 -17.12 3.51 -7.96
C LYS A 199 -17.70 4.84 -8.43
N TYR A 200 -18.88 4.77 -9.05
CA TYR A 200 -19.66 5.93 -9.48
C TYR A 200 -20.73 6.25 -8.44
N TYR A 201 -21.08 7.53 -8.36
CA TYR A 201 -22.15 8.06 -7.53
C TYR A 201 -23.06 8.94 -8.40
N PRO A 202 -24.39 8.92 -8.19
CA PRO A 202 -25.13 8.14 -7.18
C PRO A 202 -25.34 6.65 -7.54
N GLU A 203 -24.99 6.24 -8.76
CA GLU A 203 -25.17 4.86 -9.23
C GLU A 203 -24.26 3.84 -8.53
N GLN A 204 -24.75 3.21 -7.46
CA GLN A 204 -23.97 2.25 -6.69
C GLN A 204 -23.74 0.89 -7.39
N GLN A 205 -24.39 0.63 -8.53
CA GLN A 205 -24.40 -0.70 -9.15
C GLN A 205 -23.18 -0.98 -10.06
N SER A 206 -22.47 0.05 -10.53
CA SER A 206 -21.41 -0.09 -11.53
C SER A 206 -20.00 -0.04 -10.94
N THR A 207 -19.65 -0.94 -10.01
CA THR A 207 -18.25 -1.03 -9.55
C THR A 207 -17.36 -1.71 -10.59
N ARG A 208 -16.30 -1.03 -11.03
CA ARG A 208 -15.35 -1.55 -12.03
C ARG A 208 -14.02 -1.84 -11.37
N ALA A 209 -13.58 -3.09 -11.34
CA ALA A 209 -12.31 -3.47 -10.72
C ALA A 209 -11.12 -3.03 -11.57
N VAL A 210 -10.20 -2.27 -10.96
CA VAL A 210 -9.03 -1.62 -11.58
C VAL A 210 -7.77 -2.45 -11.38
N LEU A 211 -7.49 -2.86 -10.14
CA LEU A 211 -6.30 -3.64 -9.77
C LEU A 211 -6.69 -4.79 -8.82
N PRO A 212 -6.22 -6.03 -9.08
CA PRO A 212 -6.34 -7.09 -8.11
C PRO A 212 -5.35 -6.91 -6.97
N VAL A 213 -5.75 -7.33 -5.77
CA VAL A 213 -4.90 -7.40 -4.58
C VAL A 213 -4.82 -8.85 -4.15
N SER A 214 -3.61 -9.38 -4.00
CA SER A 214 -3.36 -10.72 -3.49
C SER A 214 -2.53 -10.69 -2.22
N THR A 215 -2.64 -11.77 -1.46
CA THR A 215 -1.84 -12.05 -0.27
C THR A 215 -1.35 -13.49 -0.37
N THR A 216 -0.40 -13.86 0.48
CA THR A 216 0.13 -15.23 0.55
C THR A 216 -1.03 -16.20 0.86
N THR A 217 -1.22 -17.19 0.00
CA THR A 217 -2.31 -18.18 0.13
C THR A 217 -1.84 -19.52 0.68
N GLU A 218 -0.53 -19.76 0.72
CA GLU A 218 0.06 -21.03 1.14
C GLU A 218 1.15 -20.84 2.21
N GLU A 219 1.29 -21.82 3.11
CA GLU A 219 2.23 -21.76 4.23
C GLU A 219 3.71 -21.82 3.79
N HIS A 220 3.97 -22.52 2.68
CA HIS A 220 5.30 -22.72 2.11
C HIS A 220 5.32 -22.30 0.64
N GLU A 221 4.91 -21.06 0.37
CA GLU A 221 4.91 -20.50 -0.98
C GLU A 221 6.33 -20.11 -1.39
N SER A 222 6.87 -20.75 -2.44
CA SER A 222 8.15 -20.35 -3.02
C SER A 222 8.02 -19.03 -3.78
N LEU A 223 9.15 -18.31 -3.94
CA LEU A 223 9.19 -17.08 -4.74
C LEU A 223 8.66 -17.30 -6.16
N GLU A 224 9.06 -18.38 -6.82
CA GLU A 224 8.61 -18.71 -8.19
C GLU A 224 7.10 -18.94 -8.25
N SER A 225 6.55 -19.73 -7.32
CA SER A 225 5.11 -20.00 -7.24
C SER A 225 4.30 -18.72 -6.98
N ALA A 226 4.75 -17.89 -6.04
CA ALA A 226 4.12 -16.62 -5.73
C ALA A 226 4.13 -15.66 -6.93
N LEU A 227 5.24 -15.57 -7.64
CA LEU A 227 5.37 -14.73 -8.82
C LEU A 227 4.55 -15.29 -10.00
N GLU A 228 4.46 -16.61 -10.17
CA GLU A 228 3.58 -17.26 -11.15
C GLU A 228 2.12 -16.89 -10.89
N GLY A 229 1.67 -17.00 -9.64
CA GLY A 229 0.34 -16.60 -9.22
C GLY A 229 0.05 -15.12 -9.47
N LYS A 230 1.00 -14.24 -9.14
CA LYS A 230 0.90 -12.79 -9.43
C LYS A 230 0.86 -12.52 -10.93
N PHE A 231 1.61 -13.25 -11.75
CA PHE A 231 1.57 -13.09 -13.20
C PHE A 231 0.21 -13.50 -13.78
N LYS A 232 -0.39 -14.60 -13.31
CA LYS A 232 -1.77 -14.98 -13.69
C LYS A 232 -2.78 -13.87 -13.36
N LEU A 233 -2.65 -13.23 -12.20
CA LEU A 233 -3.50 -12.09 -11.83
C LEU A 233 -3.28 -10.86 -12.73
N LEU A 234 -2.05 -10.58 -13.13
CA LEU A 234 -1.75 -9.50 -14.08
C LEU A 234 -2.37 -9.80 -15.46
N LEU A 235 -2.33 -11.05 -15.93
CA LEU A 235 -3.00 -11.46 -17.16
C LEU A 235 -4.53 -11.34 -17.04
N SER A 236 -5.11 -11.70 -15.89
CA SER A 236 -6.53 -11.45 -15.61
C SER A 236 -6.89 -9.97 -15.66
N GLN A 237 -6.06 -9.12 -15.05
CA GLN A 237 -6.26 -7.67 -15.07
C GLN A 237 -6.16 -7.12 -16.50
N LEU A 238 -5.18 -7.59 -17.28
CA LEU A 238 -5.02 -7.22 -18.69
C LEU A 238 -6.27 -7.57 -19.50
N LEU A 239 -6.80 -8.79 -19.32
CA LEU A 239 -8.04 -9.24 -19.97
C LEU A 239 -9.23 -8.32 -19.62
N MET A 240 -9.39 -7.98 -18.34
CA MET A 240 -10.45 -7.07 -17.87
C MET A 240 -10.34 -5.67 -18.50
N ASN A 241 -9.11 -5.18 -18.67
CA ASN A 241 -8.84 -3.89 -19.31
C ASN A 241 -9.13 -3.93 -20.82
N ILE A 242 -8.73 -5.00 -21.53
CA ILE A 242 -8.91 -5.13 -22.98
C ILE A 242 -10.39 -5.28 -23.35
N HIS A 243 -11.17 -6.09 -22.62
CA HIS A 243 -12.59 -6.28 -22.88
C HIS A 243 -13.40 -4.96 -22.88
N ARG A 244 -12.93 -3.95 -22.15
CA ARG A 244 -13.61 -2.63 -22.07
C ARG A 244 -13.24 -1.70 -23.21
N LEU A 245 -12.06 -1.86 -23.80
CA LEU A 245 -11.58 -1.02 -24.88
C LEU A 245 -12.22 -1.36 -26.24
N HIS A 246 -13.08 -2.38 -26.32
CA HIS A 246 -13.69 -2.90 -27.55
C HIS A 246 -12.74 -2.83 -28.75
N PRO A 247 -11.55 -3.46 -28.70
CA PRO A 247 -10.73 -3.52 -29.88
C PRO A 247 -11.57 -4.19 -30.98
N PRO A 248 -11.63 -3.65 -32.22
CA PRO A 248 -12.08 -4.46 -33.34
C PRO A 248 -11.29 -5.77 -33.30
N GLY A 249 -11.95 -6.90 -33.56
CA GLY A 249 -11.47 -8.26 -33.25
C GLY A 249 -10.07 -8.63 -33.77
N ASP A 250 -9.49 -7.79 -34.63
CA ASP A 250 -8.14 -7.85 -35.18
C ASP A 250 -7.07 -7.19 -34.27
N LYS A 251 -7.44 -6.68 -33.08
CA LYS A 251 -6.55 -5.99 -32.13
C LYS A 251 -6.50 -6.67 -30.76
N PHE A 252 -6.55 -8.01 -30.72
CA PHE A 252 -5.87 -8.70 -29.63
C PHE A 252 -4.37 -8.37 -29.75
N PRO A 253 -3.65 -8.06 -28.64
CA PRO A 253 -2.22 -7.88 -28.71
C PRO A 253 -1.60 -9.26 -28.95
N ASP A 254 -1.45 -9.59 -30.23
CA ASP A 254 -0.31 -10.26 -30.83
C ASP A 254 -0.62 -10.47 -32.31
N GLN A 255 -0.42 -9.43 -33.12
CA GLN A 255 -0.22 -9.57 -34.57
C GLN A 255 0.22 -8.24 -35.19
N GLU A 256 1.52 -8.19 -35.52
CA GLU A 256 2.09 -7.55 -36.71
C GLU A 256 2.01 -6.00 -36.81
N ARG A 257 3.17 -5.35 -36.64
CA ARG A 257 3.54 -4.27 -37.56
C ARG A 257 4.04 -4.93 -38.85
N PRO A 258 3.60 -4.46 -40.02
CA PRO A 258 4.50 -3.53 -40.72
C PRO A 258 3.79 -2.38 -41.46
N ALA A 259 4.58 -1.32 -41.65
CA ALA A 259 4.50 -0.33 -42.72
C ALA A 259 3.23 0.55 -42.83
N GLN A 260 3.32 1.75 -42.24
CA GLN A 260 2.63 2.91 -42.79
C GLN A 260 3.16 3.19 -44.20
N ARG A 261 2.39 2.78 -45.21
CA ARG A 261 2.48 3.34 -46.56
C ARG A 261 1.43 4.45 -46.65
N ILE A 262 1.81 5.66 -46.27
CA ILE A 262 1.01 6.84 -46.57
C ILE A 262 1.23 7.11 -48.07
N ARG A 263 0.19 6.82 -48.87
CA ARG A 263 0.05 7.38 -50.21
C ARG A 263 -0.79 8.64 -50.04
N ASP A 264 -0.25 9.74 -50.54
CA ASP A 264 -0.92 11.01 -50.71
C ASP A 264 -2.21 10.83 -51.49
N ASP A 265 -3.27 11.52 -51.05
CA ASP A 265 -4.11 12.30 -51.95
C ASP A 265 -4.57 13.58 -51.23
N THR A 266 -3.80 14.62 -51.51
CA THR A 266 -4.17 16.02 -51.68
C THR A 266 -5.68 16.28 -51.80
N GLU A 267 -6.25 17.04 -50.87
CA GLU A 267 -6.92 18.34 -51.14
C GLU A 267 -7.60 18.89 -49.88
N MET A 268 -6.90 19.79 -49.17
CA MET A 268 -7.43 21.11 -48.80
C MET A 268 -6.35 21.91 -48.07
N ARG A 269 -5.50 22.57 -48.86
CA ARG A 269 -4.82 23.77 -48.38
C ARG A 269 -5.84 24.90 -48.36
N ARG A 270 -6.10 25.49 -47.19
CA ARG A 270 -6.12 26.95 -47.03
C ARG A 270 -6.08 27.35 -45.56
N LEU A 271 -4.99 28.05 -45.23
CA LEU A 271 -4.88 29.15 -44.28
C LEU A 271 -4.99 28.79 -42.79
N VAL A 272 -3.85 28.56 -42.13
CA VAL A 272 -3.20 29.54 -41.24
C VAL A 272 -1.75 29.07 -41.03
N VAL A 273 -0.82 29.70 -41.75
CA VAL A 273 0.60 29.66 -41.38
C VAL A 273 0.83 30.82 -40.43
N SER A 274 0.76 30.55 -39.13
CA SER A 274 1.41 31.35 -38.11
C SER A 274 1.42 30.58 -36.78
N ASN A 275 2.63 30.29 -36.29
CA ASN A 275 2.97 29.84 -34.94
C ASN A 275 2.85 28.33 -34.58
N ALA A 276 3.10 27.41 -35.51
CA ALA A 276 3.16 25.97 -35.21
C ALA A 276 4.50 25.49 -34.61
N ASP A 277 5.62 26.16 -34.93
CA ASP A 277 6.96 25.65 -34.57
C ASP A 277 7.37 25.88 -33.11
N GLN A 278 6.70 26.81 -32.40
CA GLN A 278 6.91 26.99 -30.95
C GLN A 278 6.10 26.02 -30.09
N ARG A 279 5.09 25.33 -30.66
CA ARG A 279 4.26 24.37 -29.90
C ARG A 279 4.88 23.00 -29.82
N PHE A 280 5.63 22.56 -30.84
CA PHE A 280 6.20 21.20 -30.86
C PHE A 280 7.32 20.98 -29.83
N TYR A 281 8.11 22.02 -29.54
CA TYR A 281 9.17 22.01 -28.52
C TYR A 281 8.79 22.74 -27.22
N GLY A 282 7.49 22.99 -27.00
CA GLY A 282 7.03 23.50 -25.71
C GLY A 282 7.41 22.51 -24.59
N GLN A 283 7.81 23.01 -23.43
CA GLN A 283 8.28 22.21 -22.29
C GLN A 283 7.34 21.02 -21.97
N GLN A 284 6.03 21.24 -22.07
CA GLN A 284 4.99 20.22 -21.87
C GLN A 284 4.99 19.10 -22.93
N ASN A 285 5.22 19.44 -24.20
CA ASN A 285 5.31 18.46 -25.29
C ASN A 285 6.65 17.73 -25.26
N LEU A 286 7.71 18.41 -24.84
CA LEU A 286 9.01 17.79 -24.57
C LEU A 286 8.91 16.82 -23.37
N GLU A 287 8.17 17.14 -22.32
CA GLU A 287 7.90 16.24 -21.19
C GLU A 287 7.03 15.04 -21.58
N ARG A 288 6.00 15.24 -22.42
CA ARG A 288 5.21 14.13 -22.97
C ARG A 288 6.05 13.23 -23.88
N PHE A 289 6.94 13.82 -24.68
CA PHE A 289 7.90 13.10 -25.50
C PHE A 289 8.92 12.35 -24.63
N MET A 290 9.47 12.99 -23.60
CA MET A 290 10.38 12.40 -22.63
C MET A 290 9.72 11.23 -21.89
N GLN A 291 8.49 11.38 -21.41
CA GLN A 291 7.73 10.26 -20.78
C GLN A 291 7.51 9.10 -21.76
N LYS A 292 7.29 9.41 -23.04
CA LYS A 292 7.15 8.39 -24.09
C LYS A 292 8.49 7.70 -24.39
N VAL A 293 9.60 8.43 -24.35
CA VAL A 293 10.97 7.93 -24.54
C VAL A 293 11.45 7.14 -23.33
N GLU A 294 11.27 7.64 -22.12
CA GLU A 294 11.55 6.97 -20.84
C GLU A 294 10.77 5.66 -20.75
N TRP A 295 9.50 5.65 -21.16
CA TRP A 295 8.72 4.42 -21.24
C TRP A 295 9.17 3.49 -22.37
N LEU A 296 9.58 4.02 -23.52
CA LEU A 296 10.19 3.21 -24.58
C LEU A 296 11.48 2.57 -24.09
N GLN A 297 12.32 3.29 -23.34
CA GLN A 297 13.51 2.77 -22.68
C GLN A 297 13.17 1.68 -21.64
N LEU A 298 12.07 1.81 -20.89
CA LEU A 298 11.52 0.75 -20.04
C LEU A 298 10.96 -0.46 -20.83
N SER A 299 10.72 -0.33 -22.14
CA SER A 299 10.23 -1.42 -22.99
C SER A 299 11.29 -2.05 -23.90
N THR A 300 12.43 -1.39 -24.14
CA THR A 300 13.41 -1.78 -25.17
C THR A 300 14.82 -2.06 -24.63
N SER A 301 14.98 -2.40 -23.35
CA SER A 301 16.33 -2.72 -22.81
C SER A 301 16.89 -4.05 -23.31
N ASP A 302 16.04 -4.96 -23.82
CA ASP A 302 16.45 -6.18 -24.52
C ASP A 302 16.00 -6.11 -26.00
N SER A 303 16.74 -6.78 -26.89
CA SER A 303 16.48 -6.94 -28.33
C SER A 303 15.03 -7.29 -28.69
N GLU A 304 14.65 -7.15 -29.98
CA GLU A 304 13.30 -7.33 -30.57
C GLU A 304 12.25 -7.99 -29.67
N PRO A 305 11.14 -7.29 -29.34
CA PRO A 305 10.16 -7.79 -28.38
C PRO A 305 9.52 -9.07 -28.89
N ASP A 306 9.87 -10.20 -28.27
CA ASP A 306 9.11 -11.44 -28.44
C ASP A 306 7.71 -11.20 -27.85
N PRO A 307 6.64 -11.32 -28.64
CA PRO A 307 5.27 -11.10 -28.18
C PRO A 307 4.87 -12.01 -27.00
N ARG A 308 5.57 -13.14 -26.82
CA ARG A 308 5.30 -14.10 -25.74
C ARG A 308 6.08 -13.82 -24.47
N VAL A 309 6.90 -12.78 -24.44
CA VAL A 309 7.75 -12.42 -23.29
C VAL A 309 7.25 -11.13 -22.64
N PHE A 310 6.78 -11.25 -21.40
CA PHE A 310 6.33 -10.13 -20.58
C PHE A 310 7.47 -9.63 -19.69
N ARG A 311 7.65 -8.31 -19.65
CA ARG A 311 8.49 -7.65 -18.65
C ARG A 311 7.65 -7.25 -17.45
N ILE A 312 7.96 -7.78 -16.27
CA ILE A 312 7.27 -7.46 -15.01
C ILE A 312 8.26 -6.75 -14.10
N LEU A 313 7.86 -5.60 -13.59
CA LEU A 313 8.65 -4.79 -12.66
C LEU A 313 8.06 -4.92 -11.26
N GLY A 314 8.87 -5.32 -10.30
CA GLY A 314 8.51 -5.40 -8.88
C GLY A 314 9.28 -4.37 -8.06
N SER A 315 8.58 -3.70 -7.14
CA SER A 315 9.24 -2.91 -6.10
C SER A 315 10.05 -3.82 -5.17
N LYS A 316 10.86 -3.22 -4.29
CA LYS A 316 11.35 -3.92 -3.09
C LYS A 316 10.22 -4.37 -2.18
N GLU A 317 10.53 -5.26 -1.25
CA GLU A 317 9.64 -5.61 -0.14
C GLU A 317 9.71 -4.55 0.96
N TYR A 318 8.60 -4.36 1.66
CA TYR A 318 8.48 -3.36 2.71
C TYR A 318 8.01 -4.01 4.01
N ASP A 319 8.78 -3.85 5.09
CA ASP A 319 8.30 -4.18 6.43
C ASP A 319 7.49 -3.02 7.03
N LEU A 320 6.18 -3.18 7.10
CA LEU A 320 5.28 -2.18 7.65
C LEU A 320 5.53 -1.88 9.14
N TRP A 321 6.25 -2.73 9.87
CA TRP A 321 6.63 -2.46 11.27
C TRP A 321 7.83 -1.53 11.42
N VAL A 322 8.57 -1.29 10.34
CA VAL A 322 9.73 -0.39 10.31
C VAL A 322 9.31 0.94 9.71
N GLU A 323 9.64 2.03 10.41
CA GLU A 323 9.24 3.39 10.02
C GLU A 323 9.62 3.73 8.58
N SER A 324 10.89 3.53 8.21
CA SER A 324 11.39 3.87 6.87
C SER A 324 10.67 3.11 5.76
N ASP A 325 10.43 1.81 5.96
CA ASP A 325 9.80 0.95 4.97
C ASP A 325 8.30 1.21 4.89
N PHE A 326 7.65 1.48 6.02
CA PHE A 326 6.27 1.91 6.05
C PHE A 326 6.06 3.20 5.24
N TYR A 327 6.90 4.22 5.46
CA TYR A 327 6.79 5.48 4.73
C TYR A 327 7.12 5.34 3.24
N ALA A 328 8.06 4.48 2.87
CA ALA A 328 8.35 4.18 1.48
C ALA A 328 7.18 3.46 0.80
N ALA A 329 6.59 2.45 1.45
CA ALA A 329 5.38 1.79 0.96
C ALA A 329 4.21 2.77 0.82
N LEU A 330 4.02 3.65 1.80
CA LEU A 330 2.97 4.66 1.79
C LEU A 330 3.15 5.67 0.65
N ARG A 331 4.38 6.17 0.45
CA ARG A 331 4.72 7.05 -0.69
C ARG A 331 4.40 6.38 -2.02
N LEU A 332 4.78 5.12 -2.19
CA LEU A 332 4.51 4.35 -3.40
C LEU A 332 3.00 4.17 -3.64
N LEU A 333 2.24 3.79 -2.61
CA LEU A 333 0.78 3.64 -2.69
C LEU A 333 0.06 4.95 -2.99
N VAL A 334 0.44 6.04 -2.32
CA VAL A 334 -0.12 7.37 -2.56
C VAL A 334 0.19 7.83 -3.98
N GLY A 335 1.43 7.67 -4.43
CA GLY A 335 1.83 7.98 -5.80
C GLY A 335 1.06 7.16 -6.84
N LEU A 336 0.80 5.88 -6.56
CA LEU A 336 0.01 5.01 -7.41
C LEU A 336 -1.43 5.50 -7.51
N VAL A 337 -2.07 5.83 -6.38
CA VAL A 337 -3.45 6.34 -6.37
C VAL A 337 -3.55 7.65 -7.13
N MET A 338 -2.61 8.59 -6.92
CA MET A 338 -2.55 9.84 -7.66
C MET A 338 -2.37 9.60 -9.17
N TYR A 339 -1.48 8.68 -9.54
CA TYR A 339 -1.28 8.31 -10.95
C TYR A 339 -2.55 7.72 -11.57
N LEU A 340 -3.22 6.79 -10.90
CA LEU A 340 -4.47 6.18 -11.39
C LEU A 340 -5.57 7.23 -11.58
N MET A 341 -5.67 8.20 -10.66
CA MET A 341 -6.70 9.25 -10.71
C MET A 341 -6.31 10.49 -11.53
N SER A 342 -5.17 10.45 -12.23
CA SER A 342 -4.70 11.56 -13.07
C SER A 342 -5.29 11.61 -14.48
N GLY A 343 -5.99 10.55 -14.91
CA GLY A 343 -6.39 10.37 -16.31
C GLY A 343 -5.26 10.00 -17.26
N ARG A 344 -3.99 10.06 -16.82
CA ARG A 344 -2.80 9.68 -17.61
C ARG A 344 -2.45 8.20 -17.46
N ALA A 345 -3.07 7.49 -16.52
CA ALA A 345 -2.86 6.06 -16.33
C ALA A 345 -3.35 5.24 -17.52
N ARG A 346 -2.48 4.39 -18.07
CA ARG A 346 -2.80 3.47 -19.18
C ARG A 346 -3.53 2.21 -18.71
N CYS A 347 -4.57 2.39 -17.91
CA CYS A 347 -5.47 1.32 -17.50
C CYS A 347 -6.78 1.47 -18.28
N GLY A 348 -7.16 0.46 -19.06
CA GLY A 348 -8.28 0.56 -20.00
C GLY A 348 -9.60 1.02 -19.36
N ILE A 349 -9.87 0.59 -18.13
CA ILE A 349 -11.05 1.01 -17.36
C ILE A 349 -10.99 2.50 -17.02
N LEU A 350 -9.83 2.98 -16.57
CA LEU A 350 -9.65 4.39 -16.23
C LEU A 350 -9.64 5.25 -17.50
N GLN A 351 -8.93 4.83 -18.56
CA GLN A 351 -8.92 5.53 -19.85
C GLN A 351 -10.33 5.69 -20.42
N TYR A 352 -11.15 4.64 -20.37
CA TYR A 352 -12.55 4.73 -20.76
C TYR A 352 -13.30 5.76 -19.92
N SER A 353 -13.12 5.73 -18.59
CA SER A 353 -13.83 6.62 -17.67
C SER A 353 -13.44 8.10 -17.88
N PHE A 354 -12.15 8.38 -18.02
CA PHE A 354 -11.63 9.71 -18.31
C PHE A 354 -11.86 10.15 -19.77
N SER A 355 -12.16 9.25 -20.69
CA SER A 355 -12.60 9.63 -22.05
C SER A 355 -14.02 10.21 -22.07
N CYS A 356 -14.88 9.77 -21.15
CA CYS A 356 -16.22 10.33 -20.97
C CYS A 356 -16.20 11.62 -20.15
N SER A 357 -15.17 11.84 -19.33
CA SER A 357 -15.06 13.01 -18.47
C SER A 357 -13.60 13.45 -18.44
N PRO A 358 -13.15 14.22 -19.46
CA PRO A 358 -11.76 14.63 -19.58
C PRO A 358 -11.36 15.50 -18.39
N TYR A 359 -10.18 15.22 -17.85
CA TYR A 359 -9.62 15.94 -16.72
C TYR A 359 -8.22 16.44 -17.10
N ASP A 360 -8.06 17.76 -17.05
CA ASP A 360 -6.77 18.42 -17.27
C ASP A 360 -6.08 18.65 -15.93
N GLU A 361 -5.09 17.81 -15.64
CA GLU A 361 -4.25 17.91 -14.42
C GLU A 361 -3.42 19.20 -14.39
N ASP A 362 -3.27 19.89 -15.53
CA ASP A 362 -2.41 21.07 -15.67
C ASP A 362 -3.04 22.34 -15.03
N ASP A 363 -4.27 22.26 -14.51
CA ASP A 363 -4.95 23.32 -13.76
C ASP A 363 -4.65 23.31 -12.24
N GLU A 364 -3.99 22.27 -11.70
CA GLU A 364 -3.59 22.23 -10.29
C GLU A 364 -2.30 23.06 -10.08
N PRO A 365 -2.35 24.22 -9.39
CA PRO A 365 -1.17 25.05 -9.23
C PRO A 365 -0.19 24.45 -8.22
N ASP A 366 1.09 24.34 -8.60
CA ASP A 366 2.20 23.93 -7.72
C ASP A 366 2.36 24.83 -6.46
N SER A 367 1.67 25.98 -6.39
CA SER A 367 1.69 26.88 -5.23
C SER A 367 0.97 26.35 -3.99
N GLU A 368 0.15 25.30 -4.12
CA GLU A 368 -0.54 24.67 -2.98
C GLU A 368 0.41 23.88 -2.06
N ASP A 369 1.64 23.63 -2.49
CA ASP A 369 2.60 22.76 -1.81
C ASP A 369 3.07 23.26 -0.43
N GLU A 370 3.34 24.56 -0.31
CA GLU A 370 3.78 25.16 0.96
C GLU A 370 2.61 25.27 1.95
N GLU A 371 1.40 25.49 1.43
CA GLU A 371 0.19 25.48 2.25
C GLU A 371 -0.13 24.08 2.78
N LEU A 372 0.03 23.03 1.96
CA LEU A 372 -0.19 21.65 2.39
C LEU A 372 0.77 21.22 3.50
N ARG A 373 2.05 21.62 3.42
CA ARG A 373 3.03 21.40 4.50
C ARG A 373 2.65 22.11 5.78
N ARG A 374 2.23 23.38 5.68
CA ARG A 374 1.79 24.16 6.84
C ARG A 374 0.52 23.57 7.46
N LYS A 375 -0.44 23.12 6.65
CA LYS A 375 -1.65 22.43 7.11
C LYS A 375 -1.32 21.13 7.82
N ALA A 376 -0.40 20.32 7.28
CA ALA A 376 0.04 19.08 7.92
C ALA A 376 0.69 19.32 9.30
N ALA A 377 1.55 20.34 9.39
CA ALA A 377 2.19 20.73 10.65
C ALA A 377 1.17 21.26 11.67
N GLN A 378 0.23 22.11 11.23
CA GLN A 378 -0.86 22.61 12.07
C GLN A 378 -1.75 21.48 12.59
N GLU A 379 -2.13 20.52 11.74
CA GLU A 379 -2.89 19.34 12.17
C GLU A 379 -2.14 18.51 13.21
N GLU A 380 -0.82 18.38 13.08
CA GLU A 380 0.00 17.66 14.05
C GLU A 380 0.03 18.39 15.40
N GLU A 381 0.25 19.70 15.38
CA GLU A 381 0.22 20.55 16.58
C GLU A 381 -1.16 20.51 17.26
N ASP A 382 -2.24 20.58 16.49
CA ASP A 382 -3.61 20.48 16.99
C ASP A 382 -3.88 19.13 17.65
N VAL A 383 -3.41 18.04 17.06
CA VAL A 383 -3.53 16.70 17.64
C VAL A 383 -2.73 16.60 18.94
N VAL A 384 -1.53 17.16 18.98
CA VAL A 384 -0.70 17.20 20.21
C VAL A 384 -1.41 18.01 21.30
N LEU A 385 -1.98 19.17 20.95
CA LEU A 385 -2.71 20.03 21.89
C LEU A 385 -3.98 19.32 22.41
N GLN A 386 -4.73 18.66 21.54
CA GLN A 386 -5.91 17.87 21.92
C GLN A 386 -5.52 16.70 22.84
N GLU A 387 -4.41 16.02 22.56
CA GLU A 387 -3.90 14.98 23.46
C GLU A 387 -3.53 15.53 24.84
N GLN A 388 -2.90 16.70 24.91
CA GLN A 388 -2.56 17.35 26.19
C GLN A 388 -3.81 17.75 26.97
N LYS A 389 -4.79 18.39 26.31
CA LYS A 389 -6.09 18.75 26.90
C LYS A 389 -6.81 17.52 27.44
N LEU A 390 -6.84 16.43 26.68
CA LEU A 390 -7.48 15.20 27.10
C LEU A 390 -6.75 14.53 28.27
N ARG A 391 -5.41 14.61 28.33
CA ARG A 391 -4.63 14.12 29.48
C ARG A 391 -4.92 14.94 30.74
N ALA A 392 -5.01 16.27 30.62
CA ALA A 392 -5.35 17.14 31.73
C ALA A 392 -6.76 16.85 32.27
N LEU A 393 -7.76 16.74 31.39
CA LEU A 393 -9.14 16.39 31.76
C LEU A 393 -9.23 15.01 32.44
N LYS A 394 -8.51 14.01 31.92
CA LYS A 394 -8.48 12.67 32.54
C LYS A 394 -7.83 12.68 33.92
N ARG A 395 -6.82 13.53 34.12
CA ARG A 395 -6.16 13.70 35.44
C ARG A 395 -7.11 14.36 36.42
N GLN A 396 -7.74 15.47 36.03
CA GLN A 396 -8.73 16.17 36.85
C GLN A 396 -9.88 15.23 37.25
N LYS A 397 -10.43 14.47 36.30
CA LYS A 397 -11.49 13.49 36.59
C LYS A 397 -11.05 12.43 37.60
N ARG A 398 -9.80 11.94 37.53
CA ARG A 398 -9.27 10.97 38.50
C ARG A 398 -9.13 11.57 39.89
N GLU A 399 -8.66 12.82 39.98
CA GLU A 399 -8.54 13.55 41.25
C GLU A 399 -9.94 13.78 41.85
N GLU A 400 -10.93 14.18 41.04
CA GLU A 400 -12.33 14.30 41.47
C GLU A 400 -12.93 12.95 41.91
N ASP A 401 -12.66 11.87 41.18
CA ASP A 401 -13.14 10.53 41.53
C ASP A 401 -12.47 10.02 42.82
N GLN A 402 -11.19 10.31 43.03
CA GLN A 402 -10.47 10.04 44.27
C GLN A 402 -11.03 10.86 45.43
N GLU A 403 -11.30 12.14 45.24
CA GLU A 403 -11.96 12.96 46.26
C GLU A 403 -13.36 12.45 46.58
N ARG A 404 -14.15 12.05 45.58
CA ARG A 404 -15.47 11.44 45.80
C ARG A 404 -15.33 10.13 46.57
N PHE A 405 -14.34 9.31 46.25
CA PHE A 405 -14.05 8.08 46.98
C PHE A 405 -13.69 8.38 48.43
N TRP A 406 -12.76 9.31 48.68
CA TRP A 406 -12.37 9.73 50.03
C TRP A 406 -13.51 10.39 50.80
N ARG A 407 -14.37 11.19 50.16
CA ARG A 407 -15.58 11.74 50.79
C ARG A 407 -16.55 10.63 51.19
N ARG A 408 -16.73 9.60 50.36
CA ARG A 408 -17.55 8.42 50.70
C ARG A 408 -16.96 7.61 51.85
N GLU A 409 -15.64 7.39 51.84
CA GLU A 409 -14.94 6.70 52.92
C GLU A 409 -14.91 7.51 54.22
N ALA A 410 -14.80 8.84 54.14
CA ALA A 410 -14.91 9.75 55.29
C ALA A 410 -16.33 9.69 55.91
N MET A 411 -17.38 9.65 55.08
CA MET A 411 -18.74 9.44 55.56
C MET A 411 -18.93 8.07 56.22
N ARG A 412 -18.31 7.00 55.68
CA ARG A 412 -18.33 5.65 56.26
C ARG A 412 -17.53 5.52 57.56
N SER A 413 -16.45 6.28 57.71
CA SER A 413 -15.58 6.27 58.89
C SER A 413 -15.98 7.27 59.97
N SER A 414 -16.88 8.23 59.67
CA SER A 414 -17.46 9.09 60.70
C SER A 414 -18.32 8.26 61.65
N THR A 415 -17.93 8.27 62.92
CA THR A 415 -18.34 7.36 63.99
C THR A 415 -19.79 7.47 64.43
N ASN A 416 -20.64 8.22 63.72
CA ASN A 416 -22.05 8.45 64.07
C ASN A 416 -23.07 7.72 63.19
N ASP A 417 -22.65 7.02 62.13
CA ASP A 417 -23.53 6.17 61.31
C ASP A 417 -23.00 4.73 61.20
N ARG A 418 -22.44 4.20 62.30
CA ARG A 418 -22.48 2.76 62.52
C ARG A 418 -23.94 2.41 62.81
N ILE A 419 -24.74 2.19 61.75
CA ILE A 419 -25.88 1.28 61.85
C ILE A 419 -25.27 0.01 62.45
N GLY A 420 -25.61 -0.25 63.72
CA GLY A 420 -25.12 -1.41 64.45
C GLY A 420 -25.27 -2.61 63.54
N GLY A 421 -24.17 -3.35 63.33
CA GLY A 421 -24.24 -4.57 62.55
C GLY A 421 -25.42 -5.39 63.03
N PHE A 422 -26.14 -6.00 62.09
CA PHE A 422 -27.26 -6.93 62.28
C PHE A 422 -26.89 -8.20 63.08
N LYS A 423 -25.98 -8.11 64.06
CA LYS A 423 -25.65 -9.18 65.00
C LYS A 423 -26.67 -9.29 66.14
N ASP A 424 -27.42 -8.24 66.44
CA ASP A 424 -28.40 -8.24 67.55
C ASP A 424 -29.88 -8.29 67.11
N PHE A 425 -30.15 -8.47 65.81
CA PHE A 425 -31.49 -8.74 65.27
C PHE A 425 -31.57 -10.11 64.60
N ARG A 426 -31.24 -11.18 65.33
CA ARG A 426 -31.73 -12.52 64.99
C ARG A 426 -33.06 -12.74 65.71
N GLN A 427 -34.17 -12.54 65.01
CA GLN A 427 -35.48 -12.96 65.52
C GLN A 427 -35.63 -14.47 65.27
N PRO A 428 -36.14 -15.27 66.24
CA PRO A 428 -36.16 -16.74 66.15
C PRO A 428 -36.90 -17.35 64.94
N TRP A 429 -37.70 -16.57 64.21
CA TRP A 429 -38.45 -17.05 63.05
C TRP A 429 -37.68 -16.93 61.72
N TRP A 430 -36.47 -16.33 61.74
CA TRP A 430 -35.62 -16.15 60.54
C TRP A 430 -34.87 -17.42 60.13
N ASP A 431 -34.75 -18.41 61.02
CA ASP A 431 -34.12 -19.70 60.71
C ASP A 431 -35.05 -20.61 59.87
N TRP A 432 -36.35 -20.31 59.78
CA TRP A 432 -37.33 -21.14 59.05
C TRP A 432 -37.43 -20.82 57.54
N VAL A 433 -36.91 -19.68 57.09
CA VAL A 433 -37.09 -19.21 55.70
C VAL A 433 -35.93 -19.65 54.78
N TRP A 434 -34.79 -20.06 55.35
CA TRP A 434 -33.59 -20.37 54.57
C TRP A 434 -32.97 -21.74 54.84
N GLU A 435 -33.58 -22.57 55.69
CA GLU A 435 -33.31 -24.01 55.71
C GLU A 435 -34.20 -24.72 54.70
N ASP A 436 -33.84 -24.62 53.42
CA ASP A 436 -34.06 -25.74 52.52
C ASP A 436 -33.14 -25.67 51.30
N LYS A 437 -32.45 -26.80 51.10
CA LYS A 437 -31.59 -27.19 49.97
C LYS A 437 -30.11 -26.78 50.04
N HIS A 438 -29.35 -27.62 50.73
CA HIS A 438 -28.18 -28.20 50.09
C HIS A 438 -28.61 -28.87 48.76
N ASP A 439 -28.12 -28.38 47.63
CA ASP A 439 -27.51 -29.24 46.59
C ASP A 439 -26.87 -28.43 45.45
N ASP A 440 -25.63 -28.81 45.14
CA ASP A 440 -24.96 -28.87 43.84
C ASP A 440 -24.89 -27.66 42.88
N GLY A 441 -23.66 -27.14 42.77
CA GLY A 441 -22.98 -27.03 41.48
C GLY A 441 -23.18 -25.76 40.65
N CYS A 442 -22.28 -24.78 40.79
CA CYS A 442 -21.69 -24.07 39.65
C CYS A 442 -20.58 -23.12 40.10
N ALA A 443 -19.42 -23.25 39.47
CA ALA A 443 -18.29 -22.33 39.56
C ALA A 443 -18.60 -20.98 38.89
N LYS A 444 -17.96 -19.90 39.39
CA LYS A 444 -17.23 -18.92 38.59
C LYS A 444 -16.53 -17.85 39.44
N ASP A 445 -15.23 -17.75 39.21
CA ASP A 445 -14.40 -16.56 39.00
C ASP A 445 -14.93 -15.22 39.56
N ASP A 446 -14.11 -14.56 40.39
CA ASP A 446 -13.32 -13.42 39.90
C ASP A 446 -12.43 -12.79 40.98
N ALA A 447 -11.18 -12.55 40.56
CA ALA A 447 -10.34 -11.40 40.91
C ALA A 447 -9.87 -11.21 42.37
N ASP A 448 -8.78 -11.88 42.72
CA ASP A 448 -7.84 -11.35 43.72
C ASP A 448 -7.00 -10.22 43.09
N VAL A 449 -7.40 -9.00 43.43
CA VAL A 449 -6.63 -7.78 43.33
C VAL A 449 -5.67 -7.75 44.51
N ILE A 450 -4.37 -7.94 44.26
CA ILE A 450 -3.32 -7.62 45.24
C ILE A 450 -2.74 -6.25 44.87
N PHE A 451 -3.07 -5.24 45.69
CA PHE A 451 -2.26 -4.02 45.81
C PHE A 451 -1.29 -4.24 46.97
N GLU A 452 -0.02 -4.39 46.68
CA GLU A 452 1.05 -4.30 47.68
C GLU A 452 1.70 -2.92 47.65
N GLY A 453 1.79 -2.34 48.84
CA GLY A 453 2.72 -1.31 49.24
C GLY A 453 2.39 -0.84 50.66
N PRO A 454 3.34 -0.22 51.39
CA PRO A 454 4.80 -0.29 51.29
C PRO A 454 5.42 -1.42 52.14
#